data_AF-R6BQJ2-F1
#
_entry.id   AF-R6BQJ2-F1
#
_cell.length_a   1.000
_cell.length_b   1.000
_cell.length_c   1.000
_cell.angle_alpha   90.00
_cell.angle_beta   90.00
_cell.angle_gamma   90.00
#
_symmetry.space_group_name_H-M   'P 1'
#
loop_
_entity.id
_entity.type
_entity.pdbx_description
1 polymer ?
#
loop_
_entity_poly.entity_id
_entity_poly.type
_entity_poly.pdbx_seq_one_letter_code
_entity_poly.pdbx_strand_id
1 'polypeptide(L)'
;MKRRNFDNHSPFHKTGHTSKGDQRKWKVEDRWYKADYMGYESLATKIAEFAEPSERIQYLVEEVEKLTGINAFGKYITAVLEIDAFFLNEDRHTNNLAVVYNENTKQYSFSPIFDQGLCLFADTRLDYPLRLSLEECMKKIQAKPFSTDFDEQLDAAEALYGVQVQFDFSMKDLENEITRLTEKYSPVICERIQQLMRQQFRKYKYLIKQK
;
A
#
# COMPACT_ATOMS: atom_id res chain seq x y z
N MET A 1 -22.38 -8.98 22.96
CA MET A 1 -21.65 -9.91 22.06
C MET A 1 -21.13 -11.09 22.89
N LYS A 2 -21.37 -12.36 22.51
CA LYS A 2 -20.93 -13.54 23.28
C LYS A 2 -19.48 -13.86 22.96
N ARG A 3 -18.57 -13.77 23.93
CA ARG A 3 -17.20 -14.31 23.81
C ARG A 3 -17.30 -15.84 23.67
N ARG A 4 -16.72 -16.41 22.63
CA ARG A 4 -16.52 -17.85 22.49
C ARG A 4 -15.06 -18.17 22.78
N ASN A 5 -14.84 -19.14 23.66
CA ASN A 5 -13.53 -19.68 23.96
C ASN A 5 -13.16 -20.70 22.86
N PHE A 6 -11.98 -20.55 22.26
CA PHE A 6 -11.43 -21.46 21.24
C PHE A 6 -10.16 -22.18 21.73
N ASP A 7 -9.85 -22.16 23.03
CA ASP A 7 -8.67 -22.79 23.63
C ASP A 7 -8.64 -24.31 23.39
N ASN A 8 -9.82 -24.93 23.22
CA ASN A 8 -9.96 -26.35 22.88
C ASN A 8 -9.86 -26.66 21.37
N HIS A 9 -9.66 -25.66 20.51
CA HIS A 9 -9.54 -25.83 19.07
C HIS A 9 -8.16 -25.38 18.56
N SER A 10 -7.45 -26.27 17.89
CA SER A 10 -6.18 -25.92 17.26
C SER A 10 -6.40 -24.91 16.12
N PRO A 11 -5.72 -23.74 16.11
CA PRO A 11 -5.78 -22.82 14.99
C PRO A 11 -5.23 -23.49 13.74
N PHE A 12 -5.91 -23.29 12.62
CA PHE A 12 -5.48 -23.75 11.31
C PHE A 12 -4.15 -23.09 10.97
N HIS A 13 -3.08 -23.88 10.96
CA HIS A 13 -1.78 -23.47 10.43
C HIS A 13 -1.77 -23.75 8.95
N LYS A 14 -1.62 -22.71 8.11
CA LYS A 14 -1.28 -22.93 6.71
C LYS A 14 0.13 -23.53 6.67
N THR A 15 0.25 -24.77 6.22
CA THR A 15 1.53 -25.33 5.78
C THR A 15 1.89 -24.67 4.45
N GLY A 16 2.49 -23.49 4.52
CA GLY A 16 2.90 -22.69 3.39
C GLY A 16 3.10 -21.25 3.81
N HIS A 17 4.32 -20.72 3.62
CA HIS A 17 4.65 -19.34 3.89
C HIS A 17 3.83 -18.43 2.95
N THR A 18 2.74 -17.84 3.46
CA THR A 18 2.08 -16.71 2.81
C THR A 18 2.39 -15.47 3.61
N SER A 19 2.91 -14.40 2.98
CA SER A 19 3.34 -13.15 3.65
C SER A 19 2.22 -12.35 4.33
N LYS A 20 0.99 -12.86 4.33
CA LYS A 20 -0.09 -12.37 5.20
C LYS A 20 0.22 -12.95 6.59
N GLY A 21 0.78 -12.15 7.49
CA GLY A 21 1.16 -12.56 8.86
C GLY A 21 0.11 -13.43 9.55
N ASP A 22 0.54 -14.27 10.52
CA ASP A 22 -0.23 -15.38 11.11
C ASP A 22 -1.63 -14.99 11.63
N GLN A 23 -2.57 -14.84 10.71
CA GLN A 23 -3.98 -14.59 10.99
C GLN A 23 -4.59 -15.93 11.37
N ARG A 24 -4.64 -16.19 12.68
CA ARG A 24 -5.23 -17.41 13.23
C ARG A 24 -6.68 -17.56 12.75
N LYS A 25 -6.99 -18.73 12.20
CA LYS A 25 -8.33 -19.12 11.77
C LYS A 25 -8.68 -20.44 12.44
N TRP A 26 -9.93 -20.62 12.82
CA TRP A 26 -10.46 -21.87 13.32
C TRP A 26 -11.62 -22.31 12.43
N LYS A 27 -11.71 -23.62 12.17
CA LYS A 27 -12.94 -24.22 11.66
C LYS A 27 -13.59 -24.95 12.83
N VAL A 28 -14.78 -24.53 13.23
CA VAL A 28 -15.57 -25.21 14.26
C VAL A 28 -16.88 -25.62 13.60
N GLU A 29 -17.10 -26.93 13.51
CA GLU A 29 -18.16 -27.55 12.70
C GLU A 29 -18.06 -27.09 11.23
N ASP A 30 -19.14 -26.53 10.67
CA ASP A 30 -19.21 -26.01 9.29
C ASP A 30 -19.00 -24.50 9.19
N ARG A 31 -18.50 -23.85 10.25
CA ARG A 31 -18.28 -22.40 10.28
C ARG A 31 -16.81 -22.06 10.47
N TRP A 32 -16.37 -21.06 9.70
CA TRP A 32 -15.04 -20.48 9.80
C TRP A 32 -15.04 -19.28 10.73
N TYR A 33 -14.06 -19.26 11.63
CA TYR A 33 -13.83 -18.18 12.58
C TYR A 33 -12.43 -17.63 12.33
N LYS A 34 -12.29 -16.30 12.34
CA LYS A 34 -11.02 -15.61 12.20
C LYS A 34 -10.73 -14.89 13.51
N ALA A 35 -9.50 -14.96 14.00
CA ALA A 35 -9.05 -14.11 15.10
C ALA A 35 -9.08 -12.67 14.61
N ASP A 36 -10.02 -11.90 15.14
CA ASP A 36 -9.92 -10.45 15.11
C ASP A 36 -9.43 -10.01 16.50
N TYR A 37 -8.13 -9.73 16.61
CA TYR A 37 -7.51 -9.32 17.87
C TYR A 37 -8.04 -7.98 18.38
N MET A 38 -8.78 -7.24 17.55
CA MET A 38 -9.33 -5.95 17.94
C MET A 38 -10.70 -6.03 18.61
N GLY A 39 -11.45 -7.16 18.52
CA GLY A 39 -12.81 -7.26 19.10
C GLY A 39 -13.82 -6.19 18.60
N TYR A 40 -13.38 -5.36 17.67
CA TYR A 40 -13.98 -4.25 16.96
C TYR A 40 -13.87 -4.58 15.46
N GLU A 41 -14.73 -3.98 14.65
CA GLU A 41 -14.60 -3.98 13.19
C GLU A 41 -13.14 -3.73 12.78
N SER A 42 -12.62 -4.50 11.81
CA SER A 42 -11.25 -4.31 11.34
C SER A 42 -11.03 -2.86 10.91
N LEU A 43 -9.81 -2.33 11.07
CA LEU A 43 -9.46 -0.97 10.65
C LEU A 43 -9.94 -0.65 9.22
N ALA A 44 -9.85 -1.62 8.30
CA ALA A 44 -10.38 -1.50 6.94
C ALA A 44 -11.91 -1.33 6.89
N THR A 45 -12.64 -2.06 7.74
CA THR A 45 -14.10 -1.94 7.85
C THR A 45 -14.50 -0.58 8.38
N LYS A 46 -13.80 -0.07 9.40
CA LYS A 46 -14.11 1.25 9.97
C LYS A 46 -13.80 2.39 9.01
N ILE A 47 -12.66 2.32 8.32
CA ILE A 47 -12.29 3.26 7.25
C ILE A 47 -13.37 3.28 6.15
N ALA A 48 -13.94 2.13 5.79
CA ALA A 48 -14.98 2.06 4.76
C ALA A 48 -16.31 2.75 5.12
N GLU A 49 -16.53 3.11 6.38
CA GLU A 49 -17.73 3.85 6.81
C GLU A 49 -17.68 5.35 6.49
N PHE A 50 -16.48 5.91 6.36
CA PHE A 50 -16.30 7.32 6.03
C PHE A 50 -16.51 7.54 4.53
N ALA A 51 -17.11 8.66 4.16
CA ALA A 51 -17.39 8.97 2.76
C ALA A 51 -16.14 9.50 2.07
N GLU A 52 -15.48 10.47 2.70
CA GLU A 52 -14.39 11.22 2.10
C GLU A 52 -13.03 10.58 2.40
N PRO A 53 -12.10 10.52 1.41
CA PRO A 53 -10.74 10.03 1.65
C PRO A 53 -10.00 10.78 2.76
N SER A 54 -10.26 12.08 2.92
CA SER A 54 -9.69 12.88 4.00
C SER A 54 -10.09 12.37 5.39
N GLU A 55 -11.38 12.08 5.60
CA GLU A 55 -11.90 11.52 6.85
C GLU A 55 -11.29 10.13 7.13
N ARG A 56 -11.21 9.30 6.08
CA ARG A 56 -10.59 7.97 6.14
C ARG A 56 -9.12 8.03 6.57
N ILE A 57 -8.36 8.98 6.02
CA ILE A 57 -6.95 9.21 6.35
C ILE A 57 -6.82 9.73 7.79
N GLN A 58 -7.59 10.76 8.16
CA GLN A 58 -7.55 11.34 9.51
C GLN A 58 -7.86 10.29 10.58
N TYR A 59 -8.90 9.48 10.37
CA TYR A 59 -9.27 8.42 11.29
C TYR A 59 -8.11 7.42 11.49
N LEU A 60 -7.46 6.99 10.41
CA LEU A 60 -6.30 6.10 10.51
C LEU A 60 -5.18 6.75 11.32
N VAL A 61 -4.86 8.01 11.00
CA VAL A 61 -3.78 8.74 11.66
C VAL A 61 -4.05 8.85 13.15
N GLU A 62 -5.23 9.31 13.54
CA GLU A 62 -5.63 9.46 14.94
C GLU A 62 -5.56 8.13 15.71
N GLU A 63 -6.08 7.04 15.13
CA GLU A 63 -6.06 5.75 15.80
C GLU A 63 -4.64 5.18 15.92
N VAL A 64 -3.79 5.33 14.90
CA VAL A 64 -2.40 4.88 14.98
C VAL A 64 -1.63 5.70 16.01
N GLU A 65 -1.73 7.02 16.00
CA GLU A 65 -1.03 7.89 16.96
C GLU A 65 -1.50 7.60 18.40
N LYS A 66 -2.81 7.42 18.61
CA LYS A 66 -3.40 7.05 19.90
C LYS A 66 -2.95 5.69 20.41
N LEU A 67 -2.85 4.68 19.55
CA LEU A 67 -2.47 3.32 19.95
C LEU A 67 -0.96 3.16 20.15
N THR A 68 -0.16 3.88 19.39
CA THR A 68 1.30 3.67 19.32
C THR A 68 2.10 4.75 20.02
N GLY A 69 1.53 5.94 20.23
CA GLY A 69 2.23 7.11 20.73
C GLY A 69 3.21 7.73 19.73
N ILE A 70 3.24 7.26 18.48
CA ILE A 70 4.00 7.91 17.41
C ILE A 70 3.33 9.26 17.10
N ASN A 71 4.15 10.29 16.85
CA ASN A 71 3.67 11.58 16.36
C ASN A 71 3.96 11.74 14.87
N ALA A 72 3.14 12.51 14.17
CA ALA A 72 3.26 12.83 12.75
C ALA A 72 3.10 11.62 11.81
N PHE A 73 2.24 10.67 12.18
CA PHE A 73 1.91 9.54 11.31
C PHE A 73 1.23 10.00 10.01
N GLY A 74 0.49 11.12 10.05
CA GLY A 74 -0.05 11.78 8.86
C GLY A 74 1.01 12.10 7.79
N LYS A 75 2.19 12.56 8.20
CA LYS A 75 3.31 12.81 7.27
C LYS A 75 3.85 11.51 6.70
N TYR A 76 4.02 10.49 7.54
CA TYR A 76 4.47 9.18 7.08
C TYR A 76 3.52 8.58 6.04
N ILE A 77 2.22 8.56 6.29
CA ILE A 77 1.26 7.99 5.33
C ILE A 77 1.18 8.82 4.04
N THR A 78 1.33 10.14 4.13
CA THR A 78 1.37 11.00 2.92
C THR A 78 2.57 10.64 2.04
N ALA A 79 3.76 10.45 2.63
CA ALA A 79 4.95 10.00 1.89
C ALA A 79 4.75 8.62 1.21
N VAL A 80 4.03 7.70 1.88
CA VAL A 80 3.68 6.39 1.30
C VAL A 80 2.76 6.58 0.08
N LEU A 81 1.72 7.41 0.21
CA LEU A 81 0.76 7.65 -0.87
C LEU A 81 1.38 8.37 -2.07
N GLU A 82 2.29 9.32 -1.84
CA GLU A 82 3.08 9.96 -2.91
C GLU A 82 3.89 8.93 -3.72
N ILE A 83 4.54 8.00 -3.03
CA ILE A 83 5.31 6.92 -3.66
C ILE A 83 4.40 5.95 -4.39
N ASP A 84 3.30 5.53 -3.78
CA ASP A 84 2.35 4.59 -4.38
C ASP A 84 1.67 5.21 -5.61
N ALA A 85 1.30 6.49 -5.57
CA ALA A 85 0.74 7.20 -6.71
C ALA A 85 1.76 7.36 -7.84
N PHE A 86 3.03 7.63 -7.50
CA PHE A 86 4.12 7.78 -8.48
C PHE A 86 4.49 6.46 -9.16
N PHE A 87 4.47 5.34 -8.44
CA PHE A 87 4.81 4.01 -9.00
C PHE A 87 3.59 3.14 -9.33
N LEU A 88 2.38 3.66 -9.12
CA LEU A 88 1.11 2.95 -9.34
C LEU A 88 1.03 1.63 -8.57
N ASN A 89 1.13 1.69 -7.24
CA ASN A 89 0.96 0.52 -6.38
C ASN A 89 -0.52 0.23 -6.10
N GLU A 90 -1.08 -0.81 -6.70
CA GLU A 90 -2.49 -1.17 -6.54
C GLU A 90 -2.80 -2.01 -5.28
N ASP A 91 -1.76 -2.48 -4.57
CA ASP A 91 -1.91 -3.38 -3.42
C ASP A 91 -1.54 -2.73 -2.09
N ARG A 92 -1.65 -1.39 -2.00
CA ARG A 92 -1.60 -0.68 -0.72
C ARG A 92 -2.89 -0.84 0.08
N HIS A 93 -3.12 -2.01 0.64
CA HIS A 93 -4.18 -2.20 1.63
C HIS A 93 -3.69 -1.93 3.06
N THR A 94 -4.59 -1.76 4.03
CA THR A 94 -4.22 -1.42 5.43
C THR A 94 -3.27 -2.41 6.09
N ASN A 95 -3.25 -3.69 5.69
CA ASN A 95 -2.27 -4.67 6.20
C ASN A 95 -0.84 -4.45 5.64
N ASN A 96 -0.70 -3.64 4.59
CA ASN A 96 0.57 -3.22 3.99
C ASN A 96 0.98 -1.84 4.53
N LEU A 97 0.43 -1.46 5.69
CA LEU A 97 0.90 -0.36 6.52
C LEU A 97 1.34 -0.96 7.85
N ALA A 98 2.53 -0.57 8.31
CA ALA A 98 3.10 -1.11 9.53
C ALA A 98 3.82 -0.02 10.34
N VAL A 99 3.94 -0.29 11.63
CA VAL A 99 4.83 0.39 12.55
C VAL A 99 5.75 -0.66 13.17
N VAL A 100 6.95 -0.27 13.53
CA VAL A 100 7.93 -1.17 14.15
C VAL A 100 7.85 -1.00 15.66
N TYR A 101 7.64 -2.09 16.39
CA TYR A 101 7.71 -2.09 17.84
C TYR A 101 9.08 -2.54 18.31
N ASN A 102 9.70 -1.76 19.19
CA ASN A 102 10.98 -2.10 19.78
C ASN A 102 10.79 -2.64 21.20
N GLU A 103 11.06 -3.94 21.38
CA GLU A 103 10.87 -4.61 22.67
C GLU A 103 11.74 -4.07 23.81
N ASN A 104 12.92 -3.52 23.50
CA ASN A 104 13.86 -3.03 24.51
C ASN A 104 13.43 -1.66 25.04
N THR A 105 12.95 -0.78 24.15
CA THR A 105 12.51 0.58 24.50
C THR A 105 11.02 0.67 24.80
N LYS A 106 10.25 -0.36 24.44
CA LYS A 106 8.78 -0.40 24.51
C LYS A 106 8.11 0.74 23.74
N GLN A 107 8.74 1.18 22.65
CA GLN A 107 8.29 2.27 21.79
C GLN A 107 8.03 1.80 20.37
N TYR A 108 7.12 2.48 19.70
CA TYR A 108 6.85 2.30 18.27
C TYR A 108 7.60 3.33 17.42
N SER A 109 7.99 2.94 16.22
CA SER A 109 8.57 3.82 15.20
C SER A 109 7.98 3.54 13.82
N PHE A 110 8.23 4.44 12.86
CA PHE A 110 7.79 4.24 11.47
C PHE A 110 8.45 3.00 10.85
N SER A 111 7.65 2.21 10.13
CA SER A 111 8.18 1.15 9.29
C SER A 111 8.76 1.73 8.00
N PRO A 112 9.91 1.21 7.51
CA PRO A 112 10.30 1.42 6.12
C PRO A 112 9.15 1.04 5.18
N ILE A 113 9.06 1.71 4.04
CA ILE A 113 8.05 1.40 3.03
C ILE A 113 8.38 0.03 2.43
N PHE A 114 7.38 -0.85 2.36
CA PHE A 114 7.54 -2.24 1.95
C PHE A 114 6.35 -2.70 1.10
N ASP A 115 6.48 -3.93 0.57
CA ASP A 115 5.48 -4.62 -0.25
C ASP A 115 5.05 -3.83 -1.50
N GLN A 116 6.04 -3.46 -2.32
CA GLN A 116 5.88 -2.74 -3.59
C GLN A 116 5.79 -3.69 -4.81
N GLY A 117 5.43 -4.96 -4.57
CA GLY A 117 5.51 -6.03 -5.58
C GLY A 117 4.51 -5.89 -6.73
N LEU A 118 3.45 -5.10 -6.55
CA LEU A 118 2.41 -4.84 -7.55
C LEU A 118 2.41 -3.38 -8.04
N CYS A 119 3.58 -2.73 -8.05
CA CYS A 119 3.78 -1.48 -8.77
C CYS A 119 3.88 -1.70 -10.28
N LEU A 120 3.78 -0.62 -11.06
CA LEU A 120 4.17 -0.58 -12.48
C LEU A 120 3.50 -1.66 -13.36
N PHE A 121 2.28 -2.07 -13.02
CA PHE A 121 1.55 -3.14 -13.70
C PHE A 121 2.27 -4.50 -13.67
N ALA A 122 2.90 -4.83 -12.55
CA ALA A 122 3.74 -6.02 -12.42
C ALA A 122 2.98 -7.35 -12.67
N ASP A 123 1.67 -7.43 -12.38
CA ASP A 123 0.88 -8.63 -12.70
C ASP A 123 0.54 -8.72 -14.18
N THR A 124 1.55 -9.08 -14.97
CA THR A 124 1.41 -9.31 -16.42
C THR A 124 0.72 -10.62 -16.78
N ARG A 125 0.32 -11.44 -15.79
CA ARG A 125 -0.32 -12.75 -16.04
C ARG A 125 -1.83 -12.64 -16.03
N LEU A 126 -2.39 -11.89 -15.08
CA LEU A 126 -3.84 -11.80 -14.89
C LEU A 126 -4.35 -10.38 -15.18
N ASP A 127 -3.89 -9.40 -14.42
CA ASP A 127 -4.50 -8.07 -14.42
C ASP A 127 -4.00 -7.16 -15.54
N TYR A 128 -2.71 -7.22 -15.88
CA TYR A 128 -2.09 -6.38 -16.91
C TYR A 128 -1.32 -7.16 -17.99
N PRO A 129 -1.96 -8.12 -18.69
CA PRO A 129 -1.33 -8.83 -19.80
C PRO A 129 -0.57 -7.92 -20.77
N LEU A 130 0.55 -8.39 -21.30
CA LEU A 130 1.41 -7.60 -22.20
C LEU A 130 0.71 -7.11 -23.48
N ARG A 131 -0.40 -7.74 -23.86
CA ARG A 131 -1.27 -7.34 -24.97
C ARG A 131 -2.11 -6.10 -24.69
N LEU A 132 -2.34 -5.75 -23.41
CA LEU A 132 -3.08 -4.54 -23.05
C LEU A 132 -2.21 -3.32 -23.31
N SER A 133 -2.83 -2.30 -23.88
CA SER A 133 -2.23 -0.98 -24.00
C SER A 133 -2.09 -0.32 -22.62
N LEU A 134 -1.20 0.66 -22.53
CA LEU A 134 -1.01 1.45 -21.31
C LEU A 134 -2.32 2.14 -20.89
N GLU A 135 -3.10 2.65 -21.84
CA GLU A 135 -4.39 3.31 -21.57
C GLU A 135 -5.41 2.35 -20.95
N GLU A 136 -5.49 1.11 -21.45
CA GLU A 136 -6.36 0.07 -20.87
C GLU A 136 -5.91 -0.31 -19.46
N CYS A 137 -4.61 -0.40 -19.21
CA CYS A 137 -4.09 -0.63 -17.86
C CYS A 137 -4.47 0.52 -16.91
N MET A 138 -4.30 1.77 -17.34
CA MET A 138 -4.64 2.96 -16.55
C MET A 138 -6.13 3.06 -16.21
N LYS A 139 -7.04 2.58 -17.09
CA LYS A 139 -8.48 2.54 -16.80
C LYS A 139 -8.87 1.48 -15.77
N LYS A 140 -8.04 0.46 -15.59
CA LYS A 140 -8.31 -0.67 -14.69
C LYS A 140 -7.72 -0.49 -13.31
N ILE A 141 -6.54 0.12 -13.23
CA ILE A 141 -5.80 0.19 -11.98
C ILE A 141 -6.56 1.02 -10.95
N GLN A 142 -6.57 0.54 -9.72
CA GLN A 142 -7.25 1.20 -8.61
C GLN A 142 -6.29 1.36 -7.45
N ALA A 143 -6.39 2.52 -6.83
CA ALA A 143 -5.71 2.80 -5.58
C ALA A 143 -6.41 2.10 -4.40
N LYS A 144 -5.68 2.04 -3.30
CA LYS A 144 -6.11 1.62 -1.97
C LYS A 144 -5.25 2.41 -0.95
N PRO A 145 -5.65 2.51 0.32
CA PRO A 145 -6.87 1.98 0.93
C PRO A 145 -7.99 3.01 1.07
N PHE A 146 -7.76 4.28 0.72
CA PHE A 146 -8.66 5.39 1.07
C PHE A 146 -9.53 5.84 -0.09
N SER A 147 -9.05 5.73 -1.33
CA SER A 147 -9.87 5.85 -2.54
C SER A 147 -9.47 4.77 -3.53
N THR A 148 -10.33 4.51 -4.51
CA THR A 148 -9.99 3.76 -5.72
C THR A 148 -9.20 4.59 -6.73
N ASP A 149 -9.15 5.92 -6.57
CA ASP A 149 -8.37 6.83 -7.39
C ASP A 149 -7.11 7.29 -6.66
N PHE A 150 -5.96 7.29 -7.35
CA PHE A 150 -4.68 7.67 -6.75
C PHE A 150 -4.61 9.16 -6.44
N ASP A 151 -5.15 10.00 -7.33
CA ASP A 151 -5.09 11.46 -7.18
C ASP A 151 -6.00 11.91 -6.04
N GLU A 152 -7.21 11.34 -5.97
CA GLU A 152 -8.16 11.69 -4.91
C GLU A 152 -7.61 11.45 -3.50
N GLN A 153 -6.99 10.28 -3.26
CA GLN A 153 -6.40 10.01 -1.94
C GLN A 153 -5.08 10.76 -1.71
N LEU A 154 -4.31 11.04 -2.76
CA LEU A 154 -3.06 11.81 -2.66
C LEU A 154 -3.36 13.27 -2.34
N ASP A 155 -4.26 13.90 -3.09
CA ASP A 155 -4.71 15.29 -2.88
C ASP A 155 -5.27 15.46 -1.48
N ALA A 156 -6.06 14.50 -0.99
CA ALA A 156 -6.59 14.52 0.38
C ALA A 156 -5.45 14.46 1.42
N ALA A 157 -4.45 13.59 1.23
CA ALA A 157 -3.34 13.47 2.16
C ALA A 157 -2.44 14.72 2.16
N GLU A 158 -2.10 15.24 0.98
CA GLU A 158 -1.30 16.45 0.81
C GLU A 158 -2.02 17.70 1.35
N ALA A 159 -3.34 17.79 1.19
CA ALA A 159 -4.13 18.87 1.78
C ALA A 159 -4.11 18.85 3.32
N LEU A 160 -4.09 17.66 3.93
CA LEU A 160 -4.08 17.48 5.38
C LEU A 160 -2.69 17.67 5.99
N TYR A 161 -1.65 17.14 5.36
CA TYR A 161 -0.32 17.02 5.97
C TYR A 161 0.82 17.66 5.18
N GLY A 162 0.54 18.19 3.98
CA GLY A 162 1.51 18.76 3.06
C GLY A 162 2.33 17.70 2.32
N VAL A 163 3.04 18.14 1.28
CA VAL A 163 3.95 17.30 0.49
C VAL A 163 5.15 16.84 1.33
N GLN A 164 5.53 15.56 1.24
CA GLN A 164 6.57 14.95 2.09
C GLN A 164 7.78 14.42 1.31
N VAL A 165 7.60 13.98 0.06
CA VAL A 165 8.65 13.38 -0.76
C VAL A 165 9.14 14.37 -1.82
N GLN A 166 10.46 14.40 -1.99
CA GLN A 166 11.11 14.92 -3.20
C GLN A 166 12.06 13.88 -3.75
N PHE A 167 11.75 13.34 -4.92
CA PHE A 167 12.59 12.39 -5.62
C PHE A 167 13.82 13.07 -6.21
N ASP A 168 15.00 12.56 -5.86
CA ASP A 168 16.29 13.03 -6.39
C ASP A 168 16.81 12.06 -7.48
N PHE A 169 16.01 11.85 -8.51
CA PHE A 169 16.45 11.15 -9.72
C PHE A 169 15.80 11.73 -10.97
N SER A 170 16.51 11.65 -12.08
CA SER A 170 16.07 12.18 -13.37
C SER A 170 15.51 11.09 -14.28
N MET A 171 14.81 11.49 -15.35
CA MET A 171 14.44 10.57 -16.43
C MET A 171 15.64 9.83 -17.02
N LYS A 172 16.82 10.46 -17.06
CA LYS A 172 18.06 9.82 -17.55
C LYS A 172 18.53 8.72 -16.61
N ASP A 173 18.43 8.94 -15.29
CA ASP A 173 18.79 7.94 -14.30
C ASP A 173 17.87 6.71 -14.41
N LEU A 174 16.58 6.96 -14.63
CA LEU A 174 15.60 5.91 -14.89
C LEU A 174 15.89 5.15 -16.19
N GLU A 175 16.18 5.84 -17.29
CA GLU A 175 16.50 5.19 -18.58
C GLU A 175 17.76 4.31 -18.47
N ASN A 176 18.74 4.73 -17.68
CA ASN A 176 19.92 3.91 -17.37
C ASN A 176 19.55 2.66 -16.56
N GLU A 177 18.63 2.77 -15.60
CA GLU A 177 18.15 1.61 -14.83
C GLU A 177 17.38 0.63 -15.72
N ILE A 178 16.46 1.12 -16.55
CA ILE A 178 15.71 0.28 -17.50
C ILE A 178 16.65 -0.44 -18.47
N THR A 179 17.71 0.22 -18.93
CA THR A 179 18.73 -0.39 -19.80
C THR A 179 19.43 -1.55 -19.09
N ARG A 180 19.71 -1.46 -17.78
CA ARG A 180 20.27 -2.60 -17.02
C ARG A 180 19.28 -3.77 -16.92
N LEU A 181 17.97 -3.48 -16.91
CA LEU A 181 16.93 -4.50 -16.80
C LEU A 181 16.69 -5.28 -18.10
N THR A 182 17.12 -4.79 -19.26
CA THR A 182 16.92 -5.49 -20.55
C THR A 182 17.64 -6.84 -20.62
N GLU A 183 18.62 -7.08 -19.74
CA GLU A 183 19.28 -8.39 -19.62
C GLU A 183 18.37 -9.45 -18.97
N LYS A 184 17.38 -9.03 -18.19
CA LYS A 184 16.53 -9.90 -17.36
C LYS A 184 15.06 -9.89 -17.78
N TYR A 185 14.60 -8.80 -18.38
CA TYR A 185 13.19 -8.59 -18.75
C TYR A 185 13.04 -8.44 -20.27
N SER A 186 11.88 -8.83 -20.78
CA SER A 186 11.61 -8.71 -22.21
C SER A 186 11.54 -7.23 -22.63
N PRO A 187 11.91 -6.91 -23.89
CA PRO A 187 11.85 -5.53 -24.39
C PRO A 187 10.47 -4.87 -24.23
N VAL A 188 9.39 -5.66 -24.39
CA VAL A 188 8.00 -5.18 -24.25
C VAL A 188 7.70 -4.70 -22.81
N ILE A 189 8.24 -5.37 -21.79
CA ILE A 189 8.10 -4.92 -20.39
C ILE A 189 8.86 -3.63 -20.18
N CYS A 190 10.12 -3.56 -20.62
CA CYS A 190 10.97 -2.38 -20.48
C CYS A 190 10.36 -1.16 -21.17
N GLU A 191 9.83 -1.33 -22.39
CA GLU A 191 9.16 -0.27 -23.14
C GLU A 191 7.91 0.23 -22.41
N ARG A 192 7.07 -0.68 -21.90
CA ARG A 192 5.88 -0.31 -21.11
C ARG A 192 6.26 0.51 -19.88
N ILE A 193 7.27 0.07 -19.13
CA ILE A 193 7.76 0.81 -17.95
C ILE A 193 8.27 2.19 -18.36
N GLN A 194 9.05 2.28 -19.44
CA GLN A 194 9.55 3.57 -19.92
C GLN A 194 8.42 4.53 -20.31
N GLN A 195 7.40 4.05 -21.03
CA GLN A 195 6.23 4.84 -21.42
C GLN A 195 5.42 5.30 -20.20
N LEU A 196 5.15 4.38 -19.26
CA LEU A 196 4.47 4.68 -18.00
C LEU A 196 5.22 5.74 -17.20
N MET A 197 6.50 5.52 -16.95
CA MET A 197 7.27 6.44 -16.10
C MET A 197 7.40 7.82 -16.74
N ARG A 198 7.47 7.93 -18.07
CA ARG A 198 7.38 9.24 -18.75
C ARG A 198 6.06 9.96 -18.48
N GLN A 199 4.94 9.25 -18.35
CA GLN A 199 3.67 9.85 -17.95
C GLN A 199 3.69 10.26 -16.47
N GLN A 200 4.16 9.37 -15.59
CA GLN A 200 4.23 9.63 -14.14
C GLN A 200 5.14 10.82 -13.80
N PHE A 201 6.32 10.94 -14.42
CA PHE A 201 7.20 12.10 -14.26
C PHE A 201 6.59 13.42 -14.70
N ARG A 202 5.78 13.40 -15.77
CA ARG A 202 5.09 14.61 -16.24
C ARG A 202 3.97 15.00 -15.29
N LYS A 203 3.20 14.02 -14.81
CA LYS A 203 2.07 14.21 -13.89
C LYS A 203 2.55 14.73 -12.53
N TYR A 204 3.50 14.03 -11.91
CA TYR A 204 4.00 14.33 -10.57
C TYR A 204 5.32 15.12 -10.61
N LYS A 205 5.45 16.05 -11.56
CA LYS A 205 6.68 16.85 -11.73
C LYS A 205 7.05 17.62 -10.45
N TYR A 206 6.05 18.03 -9.66
CA TYR A 206 6.27 18.76 -8.40
C TYR A 206 6.96 17.92 -7.31
N LEU A 207 6.87 16.58 -7.38
CA LEU A 207 7.60 15.67 -6.50
C LEU A 207 9.04 15.43 -6.95
N ILE A 208 9.47 15.94 -8.12
CA ILE A 208 10.85 15.79 -8.60
C ILE A 208 11.67 17.00 -8.17
N LYS A 209 12.81 16.75 -7.54
CA LYS A 209 13.75 17.81 -7.15
C LYS A 209 14.24 18.56 -8.39
N GLN A 210 14.04 19.87 -8.41
CA GLN A 210 14.57 20.72 -9.48
C GLN A 210 16.09 20.81 -9.30
N LYS A 211 16.82 20.37 -10.33
CA LYS A 211 18.29 20.50 -10.40
C LYS A 211 18.67 21.80 -11.09
#